data_AF-A0A1E7YSP2-F1
#
_entry.id   AF-A0A1E7YSP2-F1
#
_cell.length_a   1.000
_cell.length_b   1.000
_cell.length_c   1.000
_cell.angle_alpha   90.00
_cell.angle_beta   90.00
_cell.angle_gamma   90.00
#
_symmetry.space_group_name_H-M   'P 1'
#
loop_
_entity.id
_entity.type
_entity.pdbx_description
1 polymer ?
#
loop_
_entity_poly.entity_id
_entity_poly.type
_entity_poly.pdbx_seq_one_letter_code
_entity_poly.pdbx_strand_id
1 'polypeptide(L)'
;MKTLDSESLHQEAWRLQHEGESVDRRDFLFAPAPNGKLIFRSQDEELPILQMELRCLLAPVRRIGQKERFVKPREFPSWLSDLLSRNGFALEKLLMVKPMRMKVRGDRLIPVIDTAFRVRIVDKELANRAYRQGIGRYKAFGCGMLRRVV
;
A
#
# COMPACT_ATOMS: atom_id res chain seq x y z
N MET A 1 -4.53 16.83 10.09
CA MET A 1 -3.90 15.62 9.49
C MET A 1 -4.83 14.43 9.75
N LYS A 2 -5.23 13.68 8.72
CA LYS A 2 -6.18 12.56 8.86
C LYS A 2 -5.51 11.38 9.58
N THR A 3 -6.21 10.78 10.53
CA THR A 3 -5.79 9.55 11.23
C THR A 3 -6.69 8.40 10.79
N LEU A 4 -6.08 7.27 10.40
CA LEU A 4 -6.77 6.01 10.12
C LEU A 4 -6.70 5.11 11.37
N ASP A 5 -7.71 4.29 11.58
CA ASP A 5 -7.68 3.23 12.60
C ASP A 5 -7.38 1.89 11.91
N SER A 6 -6.20 1.32 12.16
CA SER A 6 -5.77 0.10 11.48
C SER A 6 -6.61 -1.11 11.87
N GLU A 7 -7.00 -1.19 13.14
CA GLU A 7 -7.73 -2.33 13.69
C GLU A 7 -9.15 -2.34 13.15
N SER A 8 -9.81 -1.19 13.13
CA SER A 8 -11.14 -1.04 12.54
C SER A 8 -11.13 -1.38 11.04
N LEU A 9 -10.10 -0.93 10.31
CA LEU A 9 -9.94 -1.25 8.89
C LEU A 9 -9.73 -2.75 8.65
N HIS A 10 -8.94 -3.40 9.49
CA HIS A 10 -8.69 -4.84 9.44
C HIS A 10 -9.96 -5.64 9.72
N GLN A 11 -10.63 -5.37 10.84
CA GLN A 11 -11.84 -6.09 11.22
C GLN A 11 -12.94 -5.94 10.17
N GLU A 12 -13.15 -4.74 9.65
CA GLU A 12 -14.14 -4.51 8.59
C GLU A 12 -13.80 -5.24 7.29
N ALA A 13 -12.51 -5.27 6.91
CA ALA A 13 -12.09 -6.00 5.72
C ALA A 13 -12.30 -7.52 5.85
N TRP A 14 -12.06 -8.09 7.03
CA TRP A 14 -12.24 -9.53 7.30
C TRP A 14 -13.72 -9.88 7.38
N ARG A 15 -14.53 -9.02 8.01
CA ARG A 15 -15.99 -9.15 8.04
C ARG A 15 -16.58 -9.20 6.64
N LEU A 16 -16.10 -8.35 5.73
CA LEU A 16 -16.61 -8.23 4.35
C LEU A 16 -16.13 -9.32 3.38
N GLN A 17 -15.04 -10.03 3.68
CA GLN A 17 -14.47 -11.03 2.77
C GLN A 17 -14.57 -12.47 3.29
N HIS A 18 -14.60 -12.65 4.60
CA HIS A 18 -14.51 -13.95 5.27
C HIS A 18 -15.54 -14.08 6.40
N GLU A 19 -16.60 -13.25 6.39
CA GLU A 19 -17.65 -13.25 7.43
C GLU A 19 -17.12 -13.07 8.86
N GLY A 20 -15.89 -12.56 9.01
CA GLY A 20 -15.23 -12.33 10.30
C GLY A 20 -14.22 -13.41 10.71
N GLU A 21 -14.06 -14.48 9.95
CA GLU A 21 -13.05 -15.51 10.21
C GLU A 21 -11.67 -15.09 9.69
N SER A 22 -10.65 -15.16 10.55
CA SER A 22 -9.27 -15.01 10.10
C SER A 22 -8.78 -16.35 9.57
N VAL A 23 -8.74 -16.49 8.25
CA VAL A 23 -8.13 -17.64 7.59
C VAL A 23 -6.61 -17.56 7.61
N ASP A 24 -5.93 -18.73 7.63
CA ASP A 24 -4.47 -18.83 7.62
C ASP A 24 -3.81 -18.15 6.41
N ARG A 25 -4.52 -18.11 5.28
CA ARG A 25 -4.04 -17.50 4.05
C ARG A 25 -5.00 -16.41 3.59
N ARG A 26 -4.62 -15.16 3.83
CA ARG A 26 -5.31 -14.02 3.20
C ARG A 26 -5.06 -14.05 1.69
N ASP A 27 -6.13 -14.19 0.93
CA ASP A 27 -6.17 -14.23 -0.54
C ASP A 27 -6.50 -12.86 -1.17
N PHE A 28 -6.76 -11.83 -0.36
CA PHE A 28 -7.09 -10.49 -0.84
C PHE A 28 -6.12 -9.39 -0.37
N LEU A 29 -6.19 -8.25 -1.04
CA LEU A 29 -5.70 -6.95 -0.60
C LEU A 29 -6.88 -5.99 -0.47
N PHE A 30 -6.68 -4.94 0.32
CA PHE A 30 -7.64 -3.87 0.41
C PHE A 30 -6.96 -2.52 0.60
N ALA A 31 -7.69 -1.43 0.38
CA ALA A 31 -7.28 -0.09 0.75
C ALA A 31 -8.49 0.80 1.08
N PRO A 32 -8.32 1.80 1.97
CA PRO A 32 -9.37 2.78 2.22
C PRO A 32 -9.53 3.74 1.03
N ALA A 33 -10.77 3.99 0.64
CA ALA A 33 -11.14 5.01 -0.33
C ALA A 33 -11.46 6.35 0.36
N PRO A 34 -11.41 7.49 -0.38
CA PRO A 34 -11.73 8.80 0.19
C PRO A 34 -13.13 8.90 0.81
N ASN A 35 -14.10 8.18 0.24
CA ASN A 35 -15.50 8.13 0.70
C ASN A 35 -15.73 7.21 1.92
N GLY A 36 -14.67 6.68 2.53
CA GLY A 36 -14.75 5.80 3.70
C GLY A 36 -15.02 4.34 3.38
N LYS A 37 -15.29 3.98 2.12
CA LYS A 37 -15.44 2.57 1.70
C LYS A 37 -14.09 1.87 1.59
N LEU A 38 -14.11 0.54 1.62
CA LEU A 38 -12.97 -0.30 1.29
C LEU A 38 -13.02 -0.72 -0.17
N ILE A 39 -11.86 -0.67 -0.82
CA ILE A 39 -11.64 -1.26 -2.15
C ILE A 39 -10.89 -2.55 -1.92
N PHE A 40 -11.32 -3.62 -2.57
CA PHE A 40 -10.70 -4.93 -2.49
C PHE A 40 -10.08 -5.33 -3.82
N ARG A 41 -9.09 -6.22 -3.75
CA ARG A 41 -8.55 -6.94 -4.89
C ARG A 41 -8.23 -8.38 -4.49
N SER A 42 -8.62 -9.33 -5.34
CA SER A 42 -8.14 -10.71 -5.26
C SER A 42 -6.67 -10.82 -5.67
N GLN A 43 -5.91 -11.70 -5.02
CA GLN A 43 -4.55 -12.02 -5.41
C GLN A 43 -4.44 -12.68 -6.78
N ASP A 44 -5.53 -13.10 -7.42
CA ASP A 44 -5.51 -13.67 -8.77
C ASP A 44 -5.67 -12.62 -9.87
N GLU A 45 -5.97 -11.37 -9.52
CA GLU A 45 -6.14 -10.29 -10.49
C GLU A 45 -4.79 -9.88 -11.11
N GLU A 46 -4.70 -9.96 -12.44
CA GLU A 46 -3.50 -9.56 -13.19
C GLU A 46 -3.40 -8.05 -13.38
N LEU A 47 -2.17 -7.57 -13.55
CA LEU A 47 -1.89 -6.17 -13.84
C LEU A 47 -2.40 -5.81 -15.26
N PRO A 48 -3.31 -4.84 -15.40
CA PRO A 48 -4.07 -4.72 -16.65
C PRO A 48 -3.35 -4.01 -17.83
N ILE A 49 -2.20 -3.30 -17.67
CA ILE A 49 -1.50 -2.57 -18.78
C ILE A 49 -0.05 -2.11 -18.44
N LEU A 50 0.73 -1.70 -19.45
CA LEU A 50 2.18 -1.34 -19.38
C LEU A 50 2.54 0.01 -18.72
N GLN A 51 1.67 1.02 -18.81
CA GLN A 51 1.83 2.33 -18.15
C GLN A 51 0.57 2.67 -17.39
N MET A 52 0.72 3.18 -16.19
CA MET A 52 -0.43 3.48 -15.35
C MET A 52 -0.16 4.54 -14.29
N GLU A 53 -1.19 5.34 -14.05
CA GLU A 53 -1.30 6.14 -12.84
C GLU A 53 -1.87 5.26 -11.73
N LEU A 54 -1.08 5.10 -10.68
CA LEU A 54 -1.40 4.29 -9.54
C LEU A 54 -1.52 5.14 -8.29
N ARG A 55 -2.35 4.68 -7.37
CA ARG A 55 -2.49 5.19 -6.01
C ARG A 55 -2.20 4.07 -5.02
N CYS A 56 -1.54 4.41 -3.92
CA CYS A 56 -1.21 3.46 -2.87
C CYS A 56 -1.11 4.19 -1.53
N LEU A 57 -1.63 3.56 -0.48
CA LEU A 57 -1.34 3.97 0.90
C LEU A 57 -0.08 3.23 1.34
N LEU A 58 0.93 3.95 1.84
CA LEU A 58 2.23 3.37 2.19
C LEU A 58 2.62 3.76 3.61
N ALA A 59 3.19 2.81 4.36
CA ALA A 59 3.88 3.06 5.63
C ALA A 59 5.39 3.01 5.36
N PRO A 60 6.04 4.17 5.11
CA PRO A 60 7.39 4.17 4.58
C PRO A 60 8.41 3.93 5.68
N VAL A 61 9.05 2.77 5.64
CA VAL A 61 10.10 2.36 6.58
C VAL A 61 11.36 1.92 5.85
N ARG A 62 12.52 2.17 6.47
CA ARG A 62 13.80 1.58 6.12
C ARG A 62 14.28 0.70 7.27
N ARG A 63 14.85 -0.46 6.93
CA ARG A 63 15.51 -1.34 7.89
C ARG A 63 16.99 -0.98 7.97
N ILE A 64 17.50 -0.79 9.17
CA ILE A 64 18.91 -0.52 9.47
C ILE A 64 19.34 -1.61 10.46
N GLY A 65 20.01 -2.66 9.95
CA GLY A 65 20.29 -3.88 10.71
C GLY A 65 19.00 -4.58 11.17
N GLN A 66 18.81 -4.69 12.48
CA GLN A 66 17.59 -5.27 13.06
C GLN A 66 16.49 -4.24 13.37
N LYS A 67 16.76 -2.94 13.24
CA LYS A 67 15.81 -1.88 13.59
C LYS A 67 15.11 -1.32 12.35
N GLU A 68 13.84 -0.93 12.51
CA GLU A 68 13.11 -0.18 11.50
C GLU A 68 13.01 1.30 11.89
N ARG A 69 13.22 2.17 10.91
CA ARG A 69 13.05 3.63 11.03
C ARG A 69 12.07 4.11 9.97
N PHE A 70 11.17 5.01 10.35
CA PHE A 70 10.33 5.71 9.39
C PHE A 70 11.14 6.63 8.48
N VAL A 71 10.78 6.64 7.21
CA VAL A 71 11.37 7.48 6.16
C VAL A 71 10.94 8.93 6.42
N LYS A 72 11.90 9.86 6.39
CA LYS A 72 11.61 11.30 6.53
C LYS A 72 10.98 11.82 5.23
N PRO A 73 10.17 12.90 5.26
CA PRO A 73 9.54 13.44 4.05
C PRO A 73 10.50 13.70 2.88
N ARG A 74 11.68 14.26 3.15
CA ARG A 74 12.73 14.49 2.14
C ARG A 74 13.33 13.22 1.53
N GLU A 75 13.24 12.09 2.24
CA GLU A 75 13.75 10.78 1.80
C GLU A 75 12.67 9.98 1.06
N PHE A 76 11.42 10.45 1.05
CA PHE A 76 10.29 9.71 0.51
C PHE A 76 10.39 9.48 -1.01
N PRO A 77 10.73 10.47 -1.86
CA PRO A 77 10.81 10.25 -3.30
C PRO A 77 11.83 9.17 -3.68
N SER A 78 13.03 9.21 -3.10
CA SER A 78 14.06 8.19 -3.36
C SER A 78 13.65 6.83 -2.81
N TRP A 79 13.08 6.78 -1.60
CA TRP A 79 12.55 5.53 -1.04
C TRP A 79 11.43 4.91 -1.88
N LEU A 80 10.54 5.73 -2.44
CA LEU A 80 9.47 5.24 -3.31
C LEU A 80 10.05 4.70 -4.61
N SER A 81 11.02 5.41 -5.21
CA SER A 81 11.73 4.94 -6.40
C SER A 81 12.41 3.58 -6.16
N ASP A 82 13.12 3.43 -5.03
CA ASP A 82 13.74 2.16 -4.63
C ASP A 82 12.69 1.05 -4.45
N LEU A 83 11.56 1.37 -3.80
CA LEU A 83 10.46 0.43 -3.57
C LEU A 83 9.84 -0.03 -4.89
N LEU A 84 9.61 0.88 -5.83
CA LEU A 84 9.01 0.58 -7.12
C LEU A 84 9.97 -0.23 -7.99
N SER A 85 11.25 0.14 -8.02
CA SER A 85 12.29 -0.52 -8.82
C SER A 85 12.43 -2.00 -8.46
N ARG A 86 12.48 -2.33 -7.16
CA ARG A 86 12.52 -3.74 -6.70
C ARG A 86 11.22 -4.54 -6.92
N ASN A 87 10.17 -3.87 -7.39
CA ASN A 87 8.87 -4.46 -7.68
C ASN A 87 8.53 -4.38 -9.19
N GLY A 88 9.52 -4.16 -10.06
CA GLY A 88 9.32 -4.18 -11.51
C GLY A 88 8.75 -2.90 -12.12
N PHE A 89 8.77 -1.79 -11.38
CA PHE A 89 8.29 -0.48 -11.84
C PHE A 89 9.40 0.57 -11.85
N ALA A 90 9.41 1.43 -12.87
CA ALA A 90 10.14 2.69 -12.85
C ALA A 90 9.19 3.84 -12.53
N LEU A 91 9.54 4.67 -11.54
CA LEU A 91 8.80 5.88 -11.21
C LEU A 91 9.03 6.94 -12.29
N GLU A 92 7.97 7.39 -12.95
CA GLU A 92 8.04 8.48 -13.94
C GLU A 92 7.70 9.83 -13.31
N LYS A 93 6.65 9.86 -12.47
CA LYS A 93 6.16 11.11 -11.88
C LYS A 93 5.44 10.86 -10.55
N LEU A 94 5.72 11.71 -9.55
CA LEU A 94 4.88 11.85 -8.36
C LEU A 94 3.71 12.79 -8.67
N LEU A 95 2.48 12.32 -8.48
CA LEU A 95 1.25 13.10 -8.74
C LEU A 95 0.67 13.67 -7.44
N MET A 96 0.73 12.91 -6.36
CA MET A 96 0.21 13.31 -5.05
C MET A 96 1.02 12.65 -3.94
N VAL A 97 1.30 13.40 -2.88
CA VAL A 97 1.89 12.91 -1.63
C VAL A 97 1.10 13.52 -0.48
N LYS A 98 0.30 12.72 0.22
CA LYS A 98 -0.54 13.18 1.33
C LYS A 98 -0.15 12.48 2.64
N PRO A 99 0.61 13.15 3.51
CA PRO A 99 0.97 12.62 4.82
C PRO A 99 -0.26 12.43 5.70
N MET A 100 -0.29 11.29 6.38
CA MET A 100 -1.37 10.85 7.26
C MET A 100 -0.77 10.10 8.47
N ARG A 101 -1.61 9.79 9.44
CA ARG A 101 -1.27 8.88 10.53
C ARG A 101 -2.16 7.65 10.49
N MET A 102 -1.65 6.54 10.98
CA MET A 102 -2.40 5.32 11.23
C MET A 102 -2.20 4.94 12.69
N LYS A 103 -3.29 4.81 13.42
CA LYS A 103 -3.34 4.24 14.75
C LYS A 103 -3.21 2.73 14.61
N VAL A 104 -2.19 2.15 15.23
CA VAL A 104 -1.96 0.71 15.35
C VAL A 104 -2.12 0.27 16.81
N ARG A 105 -2.01 -1.04 17.06
CA ARG A 105 -2.18 -1.66 18.39
C ARG A 105 -1.52 -0.86 19.52
N GLY A 106 -2.25 -0.68 20.62
CA GLY A 106 -1.80 0.06 21.80
C GLY A 106 -1.72 1.58 21.59
N ASP A 107 -2.65 2.13 20.80
CA ASP A 107 -2.78 3.56 20.47
C ASP A 107 -1.56 4.21 19.81
N ARG A 108 -0.58 3.42 19.40
CA ARG A 108 0.63 3.91 18.74
C ARG A 108 0.26 4.48 17.37
N LEU A 109 0.72 5.70 17.09
CA LEU A 109 0.55 6.31 15.77
C LEU A 109 1.80 6.07 14.91
N ILE A 110 1.61 5.55 13.70
CA ILE A 110 2.66 5.43 12.68
C ILE A 110 2.38 6.39 11.51
N PRO A 111 3.44 6.94 10.87
CA PRO A 111 3.27 7.73 9.65
C PRO A 111 2.88 6.82 8.47
N VAL A 112 1.86 7.26 7.73
CA VAL A 112 1.48 6.68 6.45
C VAL A 112 1.30 7.79 5.42
N ILE A 113 1.42 7.46 4.14
CA ILE A 113 1.35 8.42 3.04
C ILE A 113 0.42 7.85 1.98
N ASP A 114 -0.66 8.57 1.72
CA ASP A 114 -1.51 8.30 0.55
C ASP A 114 -0.86 8.97 -0.66
N THR A 115 -0.45 8.15 -1.62
CA THR A 115 0.43 8.57 -2.71
C THR A 115 -0.21 8.22 -4.03
N ALA A 116 -0.19 9.14 -4.99
CA ALA A 116 -0.49 8.86 -6.39
C ALA A 116 0.75 9.14 -7.25
N PHE A 117 1.01 8.29 -8.24
CA PHE A 117 2.20 8.34 -9.05
C PHE A 117 1.99 7.67 -10.42
N ARG A 118 2.77 8.08 -11.40
CA ARG A 118 2.85 7.45 -12.71
C ARG A 118 4.07 6.54 -12.77
N VAL A 119 3.88 5.32 -13.27
CA VAL A 119 4.95 4.33 -13.43
C VAL A 119 4.94 3.73 -14.83
N ARG A 120 6.13 3.26 -15.23
CA ARG A 120 6.33 2.34 -16.35
C ARG A 120 6.73 0.98 -15.81
N ILE A 121 6.18 -0.09 -16.39
CA ILE A 121 6.65 -1.45 -16.09
C ILE A 121 8.02 -1.66 -16.73
N VAL A 122 8.99 -2.07 -15.93
CA VAL A 122 10.33 -2.48 -16.40
C VAL A 122 10.53 -4.00 -16.32
N ASP A 123 9.79 -4.66 -15.44
CA ASP A 123 9.74 -6.12 -15.32
C ASP A 123 8.28 -6.52 -15.08
N LYS A 124 7.67 -7.18 -16.07
CA LYS A 124 6.25 -7.54 -16.04
C LYS A 124 5.93 -8.58 -14.96
N GLU A 125 6.81 -9.54 -14.73
CA GLU A 125 6.56 -10.63 -13.77
C GLU A 125 6.63 -10.10 -12.33
N LEU A 126 7.65 -9.29 -12.03
CA LEU A 126 7.76 -8.61 -10.74
C LEU A 126 6.61 -7.63 -10.53
N ALA A 127 6.24 -6.87 -11.56
CA ALA A 127 5.12 -5.94 -11.48
C ALA A 127 3.79 -6.67 -11.22
N ASN A 128 3.54 -7.79 -11.91
CA ASN A 128 2.37 -8.65 -11.68
C ASN A 128 2.35 -9.22 -10.26
N ARG A 129 3.50 -9.69 -9.75
CA ARG A 129 3.60 -10.19 -8.37
C ARG A 129 3.32 -9.08 -7.36
N ALA A 130 3.91 -7.91 -7.56
CA ALA A 130 3.72 -6.74 -6.71
C ALA A 130 2.29 -6.19 -6.74
N TYR A 131 1.62 -6.28 -7.89
CA TYR A 131 0.20 -5.95 -8.01
C TYR A 131 -0.64 -6.91 -7.17
N ARG A 132 -0.49 -8.22 -7.37
CA ARG A 132 -1.24 -9.26 -6.65
C ARG A 132 -1.00 -9.23 -5.14
N GLN A 133 0.26 -9.11 -4.71
CA GLN A 133 0.65 -9.25 -3.31
C GLN A 133 0.78 -7.92 -2.55
N GLY A 134 0.79 -6.80 -3.27
CA GLY A 134 0.99 -5.47 -2.73
C GLY A 134 2.46 -5.17 -2.39
N ILE A 135 2.76 -3.90 -2.13
CA ILE A 135 4.11 -3.41 -1.88
C ILE A 135 4.27 -2.85 -0.47
N GLY A 136 5.48 -2.90 0.09
CA GLY A 136 5.77 -2.31 1.41
C GLY A 136 5.18 -3.07 2.62
N ARG A 137 5.08 -2.38 3.76
CA ARG A 137 4.67 -2.90 5.06
C ARG A 137 3.17 -2.65 5.36
N TYR A 138 2.68 -3.27 6.43
CA TYR A 138 1.33 -3.03 6.98
C TYR A 138 0.17 -3.37 6.02
N LYS A 139 0.35 -4.39 5.18
CA LYS A 139 -0.67 -4.82 4.20
C LYS A 139 -1.97 -5.33 4.84
N ALA A 140 -1.89 -5.86 6.06
CA ALA A 140 -3.05 -6.28 6.83
C ALA A 140 -3.97 -5.11 7.25
N PHE A 141 -3.52 -3.87 7.08
CA PHE A 141 -4.21 -2.66 7.51
C PHE A 141 -4.51 -1.71 6.34
N GLY A 142 -4.59 -2.25 5.12
CA GLY A 142 -4.94 -1.49 3.92
C GLY A 142 -3.78 -0.73 3.26
N CYS A 143 -2.53 -0.97 3.67
CA CYS A 143 -1.35 -0.44 2.98
C CYS A 143 -0.91 -1.34 1.82
N GLY A 144 -0.20 -0.76 0.85
CA GLY A 144 0.52 -1.51 -0.16
C GLY A 144 -0.28 -1.98 -1.37
N MET A 145 -1.61 -1.81 -1.36
CA MET A 145 -2.43 -2.12 -2.52
C MET A 145 -2.30 -1.03 -3.59
N LEU A 146 -1.65 -1.37 -4.70
CA LEU A 146 -1.57 -0.56 -5.92
C LEU A 146 -2.93 -0.50 -6.62
N ARG A 147 -3.59 0.65 -6.74
CA ARG A 147 -4.89 0.77 -7.45
C ARG A 147 -4.83 1.86 -8.50
N ARG A 148 -5.66 1.78 -9.54
CA ARG A 148 -5.75 2.86 -10.54
C ARG A 148 -6.19 4.17 -9.87
N VAL A 149 -5.66 5.28 -10.38
CA VAL A 149 -6.26 6.59 -10.11
C VAL A 149 -7.57 6.63 -10.90
N VAL A 150 -8.69 6.81 -10.21
CA VAL A 150 -10.02 7.05 -10.79
C VAL A 150 -10.33 8.54 -10.67
#